data_AF-A0A1Q9TQP3-F1
#
_entry.id   AF-A0A1Q9TQP3-F1
#
_cell.length_a   1.000
_cell.length_b   1.000
_cell.length_c   1.000
_cell.angle_alpha   90.00
_cell.angle_beta   90.00
_cell.angle_gamma   90.00
#
_symmetry.space_group_name_H-M   'P 1'
#
loop_
_entity.id
_entity.type
_entity.pdbx_description
1 polymer ?
#
loop_
_entity_poly.entity_id
_entity_poly.type
_entity_poly.pdbx_seq_one_letter_code
_entity_poly.pdbx_strand_id
1 'polypeptide(L)'
;MRPHDIAVADTLDVGALRRTPRGWRVEGAQEVPDLVSAMVLADLLSDEAGVPKPRAQSPGRAPDDATEVERLRHTVAQLEHALHSRVTVEQAIGVLAERHTLLPREAFERLRSSARSRGRKVADLARDVVESSTSPLTALPDELNTSTSVH
;
A
#
# COMPACT_ATOMS: atom_id res chain seq x y z
N MET A 1 -33.35 -26.64 9.73
CA MET A 1 -32.50 -26.63 8.52
C MET A 1 -32.16 -25.17 8.23
N ARG A 2 -30.93 -24.75 8.54
CA ARG A 2 -30.47 -23.36 8.35
C ARG A 2 -29.80 -23.23 6.97
N PRO A 3 -30.01 -22.11 6.24
CA PRO A 3 -29.23 -21.79 5.06
C PRO A 3 -27.92 -21.14 5.52
N HIS A 4 -26.83 -21.90 5.46
CA HIS A 4 -25.47 -21.36 5.50
C HIS A 4 -24.91 -21.29 4.08
N ASP A 5 -23.96 -20.37 3.92
CA ASP A 5 -23.06 -20.20 2.78
C ASP A 5 -23.55 -19.32 1.63
N ILE A 6 -23.77 -18.04 1.95
CA ILE A 6 -23.26 -16.99 1.06
C ILE A 6 -21.76 -16.94 1.32
N ALA A 7 -21.01 -17.77 0.59
CA ALA A 7 -19.59 -17.58 0.43
C ALA A 7 -19.40 -16.20 -0.22
N VAL A 8 -18.83 -15.27 0.54
CA VAL A 8 -18.22 -14.06 0.02
C VAL A 8 -17.17 -14.55 -0.96
N ALA A 9 -17.53 -14.57 -2.24
CA ALA A 9 -16.61 -14.78 -3.33
C ALA A 9 -15.51 -13.72 -3.16
N ASP A 10 -14.32 -14.22 -2.90
CA ASP A 10 -13.07 -13.50 -2.95
C ASP A 10 -12.96 -12.82 -4.31
N THR A 11 -13.47 -11.59 -4.40
CA THR A 11 -13.27 -10.71 -5.54
C THR A 11 -11.87 -10.15 -5.46
N LEU A 12 -10.88 -11.01 -5.69
CA LEU A 12 -9.74 -10.55 -6.47
C LEU A 12 -10.33 -10.25 -7.85
N ASP A 13 -10.45 -8.97 -8.17
CA ASP A 13 -10.76 -8.50 -9.50
C ASP A 13 -9.58 -8.86 -10.44
N VAL A 14 -9.46 -10.14 -10.76
CA VAL A 14 -8.55 -10.71 -11.77
C VAL A 14 -9.21 -10.59 -13.16
N GLY A 15 -10.18 -9.67 -13.32
CA GLY A 15 -10.82 -9.36 -14.60
C GLY A 15 -9.92 -8.56 -15.55
N ALA A 16 -8.91 -7.86 -15.03
CA ALA A 16 -8.15 -6.89 -15.81
C ALA A 16 -7.19 -7.50 -16.85
N LEU A 17 -6.69 -8.73 -16.69
CA LEU A 17 -5.67 -9.33 -17.56
C LEU A 17 -6.13 -10.64 -18.20
N ARG A 18 -6.21 -10.68 -19.53
CA ARG A 18 -6.60 -11.88 -20.29
C ARG A 18 -5.54 -12.30 -21.30
N ARG A 19 -5.21 -13.59 -21.33
CA ARG A 19 -4.32 -14.18 -22.34
C ARG A 19 -5.01 -14.24 -23.71
N THR A 20 -4.30 -13.89 -24.77
CA THR A 20 -4.74 -13.95 -26.17
C THR A 20 -3.83 -14.87 -27.00
N PRO A 21 -4.17 -15.18 -28.25
CA PRO A 21 -3.28 -15.92 -29.14
C PRO A 21 -1.97 -15.18 -29.51
N ARG A 22 -1.92 -13.85 -29.36
CA ARG A 22 -0.77 -13.02 -29.73
C ARG A 22 -0.09 -12.31 -28.55
N GLY A 23 -0.55 -12.54 -27.32
CA GLY A 23 0.04 -11.95 -26.12
C GLY A 23 -0.95 -11.88 -24.95
N TRP A 24 -1.01 -10.70 -24.34
CA TRP A 24 -1.85 -10.39 -23.19
C TRP A 24 -2.64 -9.11 -23.45
N ARG A 25 -3.87 -9.05 -22.96
CA ARG A 25 -4.73 -7.89 -23.08
C ARG A 25 -5.14 -7.40 -21.70
N VAL A 26 -5.00 -6.10 -21.48
CA VAL A 26 -5.56 -5.39 -20.32
C VAL A 26 -6.96 -4.89 -20.69
N GLU A 27 -7.93 -4.99 -19.79
CA GLU A 27 -9.29 -4.48 -20.02
C GLU A 27 -9.25 -2.97 -20.34
N GLY A 28 -9.88 -2.58 -21.47
CA GLY A 28 -9.86 -1.19 -21.95
C GLY A 28 -8.57 -0.76 -22.68
N ALA A 29 -7.55 -1.62 -22.80
CA ALA A 29 -6.26 -1.27 -23.40
C ALA A 29 -5.86 -2.12 -24.61
N GLN A 30 -4.79 -1.69 -25.29
CA GLN A 30 -4.22 -2.41 -26.43
C GLN A 30 -3.47 -3.68 -25.97
N GLU A 31 -3.45 -4.68 -26.85
CA GLU A 31 -2.77 -5.95 -26.65
C GLU A 31 -1.24 -5.77 -26.64
N VAL A 32 -0.59 -6.40 -25.65
CA VAL A 32 0.86 -6.33 -25.41
C VAL A 32 1.49 -7.72 -25.53
N PRO A 33 2.78 -7.83 -25.91
CA PRO A 33 3.38 -9.10 -26.31
C PRO A 33 3.61 -10.07 -25.15
N ASP A 34 3.82 -9.57 -23.93
CA ASP A 34 4.17 -10.40 -22.77
C ASP A 34 3.44 -9.97 -21.49
N LEU A 35 3.44 -10.85 -20.49
CA LEU A 35 2.73 -10.66 -19.23
C LEU A 35 3.30 -9.50 -18.40
N VAL A 36 4.61 -9.27 -18.45
CA VAL A 36 5.26 -8.20 -17.69
C VAL A 36 4.82 -6.84 -18.24
N SER A 37 4.84 -6.69 -19.57
CA SER A 37 4.28 -5.51 -20.24
C SER A 37 2.80 -5.29 -19.89
N ALA A 38 2.02 -6.37 -19.76
CA ALA A 38 0.61 -6.30 -19.39
C ALA A 38 0.40 -5.85 -17.93
N MET A 39 1.21 -6.37 -17.01
CA MET A 39 1.18 -5.96 -15.60
C MET A 39 1.56 -4.48 -15.43
N VAL A 40 2.61 -4.02 -16.13
CA VAL A 40 3.01 -2.61 -16.10
C VAL A 40 1.91 -1.72 -16.68
N LEU A 41 1.30 -2.11 -17.81
CA LEU A 41 0.20 -1.36 -18.41
C LEU A 41 -1.03 -1.32 -17.49
N ALA A 42 -1.35 -2.40 -16.78
CA ALA A 42 -2.42 -2.43 -15.78
C ALA A 42 -2.15 -1.50 -14.60
N ASP A 43 -0.91 -1.46 -14.08
CA ASP A 43 -0.53 -0.53 -13.02
C ASP A 43 -0.65 0.93 -13.47
N LEU A 44 -0.19 1.25 -14.69
CA LEU A 44 -0.26 2.60 -15.26
C LEU A 44 -1.71 3.06 -15.48
N LEU A 45 -2.58 2.19 -15.98
CA LEU A 45 -4.00 2.49 -16.19
C LEU A 45 -4.76 2.64 -14.86
N SER A 46 -4.38 1.87 -13.84
CA SER A 46 -4.95 2.01 -12.49
C SER A 46 -4.59 3.35 -11.87
N ASP A 47 -3.38 3.84 -12.12
CA ASP A 47 -2.89 5.15 -11.66
C ASP A 47 -3.60 6.30 -12.40
N GLU A 48 -3.74 6.21 -13.73
CA GLU A 48 -4.44 7.22 -14.55
C GLU A 48 -5.93 7.32 -14.23
N ALA A 49 -6.60 6.19 -13.99
CA ALA A 49 -8.02 6.16 -13.62
C ALA A 49 -8.29 6.71 -12.21
N GLY A 50 -7.24 7.03 -11.43
CA GLY A 50 -7.37 7.49 -10.06
C GLY A 50 -8.07 6.47 -9.16
N VAL A 51 -8.08 5.19 -9.56
CA VAL A 51 -8.68 4.12 -8.74
C VAL A 51 -7.79 3.99 -7.51
N PRO A 52 -8.28 4.33 -6.31
CA PRO A 52 -7.45 4.25 -5.12
C PRO A 52 -7.03 2.80 -4.94
N LYS A 53 -5.73 2.52 -5.09
CA LYS A 53 -5.17 1.20 -4.75
C LYS A 53 -5.72 0.85 -3.37
N PRO A 54 -6.49 -0.26 -3.23
CA PRO A 54 -7.18 -0.54 -1.98
C PRO A 54 -6.16 -0.48 -0.86
N ARG A 55 -6.40 0.43 0.10
CA ARG A 55 -5.54 0.56 1.28
C ARG A 55 -5.40 -0.83 1.85
N ALA A 56 -4.21 -1.43 1.70
CA ALA A 56 -3.97 -2.78 2.17
C ALA A 56 -4.25 -2.76 3.67
N GLN A 57 -5.43 -3.21 4.07
CA GLN A 57 -5.76 -3.31 5.47
C GLN A 57 -4.93 -4.46 6.00
N SER A 58 -4.29 -4.26 7.14
CA SER A 58 -3.55 -5.34 7.79
C SER A 58 -4.49 -6.54 7.91
N PRO A 59 -4.13 -7.71 7.32
CA PRO A 59 -4.97 -8.89 7.42
C PRO A 59 -5.25 -9.13 8.91
N GLY A 60 -6.53 -9.24 9.27
CA GLY A 60 -7.00 -9.32 10.66
C GLY A 60 -6.46 -10.56 11.37
N ARG A 61 -7.07 -11.03 12.46
CA ARG A 61 -6.70 -12.37 12.98
C ARG A 61 -7.37 -13.45 12.10
N ALA A 62 -6.67 -14.55 11.83
CA ALA A 62 -7.28 -15.71 11.17
C ALA A 62 -8.47 -16.24 12.01
N PRO A 63 -9.54 -16.78 11.38
CA PRO A 63 -10.67 -17.36 12.10
C PRO A 63 -10.22 -18.54 12.99
N ASP A 64 -10.87 -18.71 14.14
CA ASP A 64 -10.46 -19.69 15.14
C ASP A 64 -10.62 -21.15 14.65
N ASP A 65 -11.51 -21.39 13.69
CA ASP A 65 -11.81 -22.69 13.06
C ASP A 65 -11.09 -22.92 11.72
N ALA A 66 -10.17 -22.03 11.33
CA ALA A 66 -9.42 -22.15 10.08
C ALA A 66 -8.65 -23.47 10.01
N THR A 67 -8.58 -24.06 8.82
CA THR A 67 -7.66 -25.16 8.53
C THR A 67 -6.21 -24.69 8.65
N GLU A 68 -5.27 -25.62 8.79
CA GLU A 68 -3.85 -25.28 8.88
C GLU A 68 -3.35 -24.53 7.63
N VAL A 69 -3.83 -24.93 6.45
CA VAL A 69 -3.50 -24.27 5.18
C VAL A 69 -4.03 -22.83 5.16
N GLU A 70 -5.25 -22.59 5.65
CA GLU A 70 -5.83 -21.25 5.74
C GLU A 70 -5.07 -20.37 6.75
N ARG A 71 -4.70 -20.91 7.92
CA ARG A 71 -3.86 -20.20 8.89
C ARG A 71 -2.51 -19.79 8.31
N LEU A 72 -1.85 -20.69 7.58
CA LEU A 72 -0.57 -20.40 6.94
C LEU A 72 -0.71 -19.33 5.86
N ARG A 73 -1.73 -19.42 4.99
CA ARG A 73 -2.02 -18.39 3.98
C ARG A 73 -2.27 -17.03 4.62
N HIS A 74 -3.02 -17.01 5.71
CA HIS A 74 -3.32 -15.80 6.46
C HIS A 74 -2.05 -15.19 7.08
N THR A 75 -1.20 -16.03 7.66
CA THR A 75 0.11 -15.62 8.21
C THR A 75 1.01 -15.04 7.12
N VAL A 76 1.07 -15.68 5.95
CA VAL A 76 1.81 -15.16 4.79
C VAL A 76 1.31 -13.78 4.40
N ALA A 77 0.00 -13.59 4.26
CA ALA A 77 -0.58 -12.29 3.94
C ALA A 77 -0.24 -11.22 5.00
N GLN A 78 -0.27 -11.57 6.29
CA GLN A 78 0.13 -10.66 7.38
C GLN A 78 1.60 -10.26 7.28
N LEU A 79 2.49 -11.21 6.99
CA LEU A 79 3.91 -10.98 6.84
C LEU A 79 4.21 -10.11 5.61
N GLU A 80 3.60 -10.41 4.47
CA GLU A 80 3.70 -9.61 3.25
C GLU A 80 3.26 -8.16 3.51
N HIS A 81 2.13 -7.99 4.20
CA HIS A 81 1.65 -6.66 4.60
C HIS A 81 2.63 -5.95 5.54
N ALA A 82 3.17 -6.64 6.55
CA ALA A 82 4.12 -6.07 7.48
C ALA A 82 5.43 -5.65 6.78
N LEU A 83 5.92 -6.45 5.83
CA LEU A 83 7.10 -6.13 5.03
C LEU A 83 6.87 -4.90 4.15
N HIS A 84 5.75 -4.85 3.45
CA HIS A 84 5.41 -3.69 2.63
C HIS A 84 5.30 -2.41 3.47
N SER A 85 4.59 -2.49 4.61
CA SER A 85 4.48 -1.38 5.55
C SER A 85 5.85 -0.91 6.05
N ARG A 86 6.79 -1.83 6.32
CA ARG A 86 8.13 -1.46 6.78
C ARG A 86 8.88 -0.69 5.70
N VAL A 87 8.88 -1.18 4.46
CA VAL A 87 9.56 -0.49 3.34
C VAL A 87 9.05 0.94 3.18
N THR A 88 7.73 1.16 3.20
CA THR A 88 7.15 2.51 3.09
C THR A 88 7.56 3.40 4.25
N VAL A 89 7.61 2.88 5.48
CA VAL A 89 8.05 3.64 6.66
C VAL A 89 9.53 4.03 6.55
N GLU A 90 10.41 3.12 6.14
CA GLU A 90 11.83 3.41 5.95
C GLU A 90 12.06 4.46 4.85
N GLN A 91 11.30 4.39 3.74
CA GLN A 91 11.34 5.41 2.68
C GLN A 91 10.92 6.78 3.20
N ALA A 92 9.82 6.84 3.96
CA ALA A 92 9.35 8.09 4.57
C ALA A 92 10.37 8.68 5.54
N ILE A 93 11.05 7.83 6.33
CA ILE A 93 12.15 8.24 7.20
C ILE A 93 13.27 8.86 6.37
N GLY A 94 13.67 8.21 5.26
CA GLY A 94 14.69 8.73 4.35
C GLY A 94 14.32 10.11 3.77
N VAL A 95 13.09 10.26 3.28
CA VAL A 95 12.57 11.53 2.76
C VAL A 95 12.61 12.63 3.82
N LEU A 96 12.14 12.36 5.04
CA LEU A 96 12.14 13.36 6.11
C LEU A 96 13.56 13.68 6.61
N ALA A 97 14.43 12.67 6.70
CA ALA A 97 15.81 12.84 7.11
C ALA A 97 16.57 13.73 6.12
N GLU A 98 16.40 13.51 4.83
CA GLU A 98 16.99 14.33 3.78
C GLU A 98 16.42 15.76 3.80
N ARG A 99 15.08 15.91 3.77
CA ARG A 99 14.41 17.22 3.69
C ARG A 99 14.71 18.14 4.85
N HIS A 100 14.87 17.58 6.05
CA HIS A 100 15.04 18.34 7.28
C HIS A 100 16.43 18.22 7.90
N THR A 101 17.37 17.56 7.22
CA THR A 101 18.73 17.28 7.71
C THR A 101 18.71 16.63 9.11
N LEU A 102 17.84 15.63 9.28
CA LEU A 102 17.65 14.94 10.56
C LEU A 102 18.38 13.61 10.57
N LEU A 103 18.70 13.14 11.78
CA LEU A 103 19.08 11.74 11.95
C LEU A 103 17.84 10.84 11.69
N PRO A 104 18.02 9.64 11.11
CA PRO A 104 16.90 8.72 10.83
C PRO A 104 16.01 8.45 12.04
N ARG A 105 16.60 8.37 13.23
CA ARG A 105 15.86 8.19 14.48
C ARG A 105 14.93 9.36 14.79
N GLU A 106 15.39 10.59 14.58
CA GLU A 106 14.58 11.79 14.83
C GLU A 106 13.46 11.93 13.80
N ALA A 107 13.73 11.62 12.53
CA ALA A 107 12.71 11.55 11.49
C ALA A 107 11.61 10.52 11.83
N PHE A 108 11.98 9.34 12.31
CA PHE A 108 11.03 8.34 12.76
C PHE A 108 10.18 8.82 13.95
N GLU A 109 10.79 9.43 14.96
CA GLU A 109 10.04 9.95 16.11
C GLU A 109 9.07 11.07 15.71
N ARG A 110 9.47 11.96 14.78
CA ARG A 110 8.55 12.98 14.23
C ARG A 110 7.37 12.35 13.50
N LEU A 111 7.63 11.37 12.63
CA LEU A 111 6.58 10.64 11.92
C LEU A 111 5.63 9.94 12.90
N ARG A 112 6.17 9.27 13.92
CA ARG A 112 5.40 8.57 14.96
C ARG A 112 4.56 9.54 15.80
N SER A 113 5.14 10.68 16.20
CA SER A 113 4.45 11.71 16.98
C SER A 113 3.27 12.29 16.19
N SER A 114 3.51 12.66 14.93
CA SER A 114 2.49 13.19 14.01
C SER A 114 1.36 12.19 13.71
N ALA A 115 1.69 10.91 13.57
CA ALA A 115 0.69 9.86 13.42
C ALA A 115 -0.15 9.66 14.69
N ARG A 116 0.51 9.66 15.86
CA ARG A 116 -0.15 9.47 17.16
C ARG A 116 -1.09 10.63 17.49
N SER A 117 -0.66 11.88 17.31
CA SER A 117 -1.49 13.07 17.57
C SER A 117 -2.76 13.10 16.73
N ARG A 118 -2.74 12.44 15.57
CA ARG A 118 -3.87 12.33 14.63
C ARG A 118 -4.67 11.03 14.75
N GLY A 119 -4.27 10.10 15.62
CA GLY A 119 -4.87 8.78 15.68
C GLY A 119 -4.76 7.98 14.36
N ARG A 120 -3.75 8.27 13.53
CA ARG A 120 -3.50 7.60 12.25
C ARG A 120 -2.44 6.51 12.42
N LYS A 121 -2.50 5.49 11.57
CA LYS A 121 -1.42 4.49 11.49
C LYS A 121 -0.17 5.15 10.90
N VAL A 122 0.99 4.85 11.48
CA VAL A 122 2.30 5.35 11.00
C VAL A 122 2.52 5.01 9.52
N ALA A 123 2.12 3.81 9.09
CA ALA A 123 2.23 3.35 7.71
C ALA A 123 1.41 4.21 6.72
N ASP A 124 0.25 4.70 7.15
CA ASP A 124 -0.60 5.55 6.30
C ASP A 124 0.03 6.93 6.14
N LEU A 125 0.54 7.51 7.22
CA LEU A 125 1.22 8.80 7.15
C LEU A 125 2.56 8.71 6.42
N ALA A 126 3.27 7.58 6.53
CA ALA A 126 4.48 7.31 5.76
C ALA A 126 4.22 7.33 4.25
N ARG A 127 3.08 6.77 3.82
CA ARG A 127 2.69 6.80 2.41
C ARG A 127 2.50 8.23 1.91
N ASP A 128 1.77 9.06 2.67
CA ASP A 128 1.58 10.47 2.31
C ASP A 128 2.94 11.19 2.18
N VAL A 129 3.89 10.91 3.09
CA VAL A 129 5.25 11.48 3.04
C VAL A 129 5.99 11.07 1.76
N VAL A 130 5.98 9.78 1.41
CA VAL A 130 6.62 9.29 0.18
C VAL A 130 5.97 9.90 -1.05
N GLU A 131 4.64 9.97 -1.09
CA GLU A 131 3.90 10.57 -2.20
C GLU A 131 4.21 12.07 -2.34
N SER A 132 4.37 12.79 -1.22
CA SER A 132 4.78 14.20 -1.25
C SER A 132 6.17 14.45 -1.84
N SER A 133 6.99 13.39 -1.98
CA SER A 133 8.33 13.47 -2.61
C SER A 133 8.28 13.60 -4.13
N THR A 134 7.21 13.09 -4.75
CA THR A 134 7.02 13.12 -6.19
C THR A 134 5.83 13.99 -6.61
N SER A 135 4.90 14.28 -5.70
CA SER A 135 3.73 15.12 -5.94
C SER A 135 3.66 16.27 -4.93
N PRO A 136 3.88 17.53 -5.36
CA PRO A 136 3.81 18.70 -4.46
C PRO A 136 2.38 19.02 -3.98
N LEU A 137 1.36 18.33 -4.50
CA LEU A 137 -0.04 18.52 -4.10
C LEU A 137 -0.42 17.70 -2.86
N THR A 138 0.41 16.72 -2.47
CA THR A 138 0.15 15.89 -1.29
C THR A 138 0.48 16.69 -0.03
N ALA A 139 -0.56 17.25 0.58
CA ALA A 139 -0.44 18.04 1.80
C ALA A 139 -0.06 17.16 3.00
N LEU A 140 1.11 17.41 3.56
CA LEU A 140 1.51 16.82 4.83
C LEU A 140 1.10 17.69 6.03
N PRO A 141 0.99 17.09 7.22
CA PRO A 141 1.04 17.81 8.49
C PRO A 141 2.14 18.87 8.57
N ASP A 142 1.84 20.03 9.15
CA ASP A 142 2.79 21.15 9.29
C ASP A 142 4.07 20.75 10.03
N GLU A 143 3.98 19.88 11.05
CA GLU A 143 5.15 19.36 11.78
C GLU A 143 6.06 18.43 10.95
N LEU A 144 5.55 17.93 9.82
CA LEU A 144 6.33 17.14 8.84
C LEU A 144 6.75 17.98 7.63
N ASN A 145 6.20 19.19 7.45
CA ASN A 145 6.63 20.15 6.43
C ASN A 145 7.71 21.10 6.94
N THR A 146 7.70 21.39 8.24
CA THR A 146 8.58 22.41 8.84
C THR A 146 9.77 21.76 9.53
N SER A 147 10.97 22.28 9.23
CA SER A 147 12.13 22.07 10.10
C SER A 147 11.88 22.89 11.37
N THR A 148 11.13 22.35 12.33
CA THR A 148 11.01 22.98 13.65
C THR A 148 12.39 22.90 14.30
N SER A 149 13.20 23.95 14.12
CA SER A 149 14.39 24.23 14.91
C SER A 149 13.91 24.66 16.28
N VAL A 150 13.95 23.74 17.24
CA VAL A 150 13.99 24.13 18.65
C VAL A 150 15.45 24.45 18.93
N HIS A 151 15.77 25.75 18.96
CA HIS A 151 17.01 26.25 19.56
C HIS A 151 16.97 26.08 21.08
#